data_AF-A0A3M5X0Z2-F1
#
_entry.id   AF-A0A3M5X0Z2-F1
#
_cell.length_a   1.000
_cell.length_b   1.000
_cell.length_c   1.000
_cell.angle_alpha   90.00
_cell.angle_beta   90.00
_cell.angle_gamma   90.00
#
_symmetry.space_group_name_H-M   'P 1'
#
loop_
_entity.id
_entity.type
_entity.pdbx_description
1 polymer ?
#
loop_
_entity_poly.entity_id
_entity_poly.type
_entity_poly.pdbx_seq_one_letter_code
_entity_poly.pdbx_strand_id
1 'polypeptide(L)'
;MSHDNAISLSLATSHTANADPLATSTHMPPARFFEDGTALNRLLLEAPYMARCSDDKTATRVRPREYALRYPYMQVNRPGMVSWLVFDLDHANA
;
A
#
# COMPACT_ATOMS: atom_id res chain seq x y z
N MET A 1 31.37 2.75 -29.21
CA MET A 1 30.08 3.30 -29.68
C MET A 1 29.01 2.84 -28.68
N SER A 2 28.94 3.50 -27.53
CA SER A 2 28.02 3.16 -26.44
C SER A 2 26.76 4.00 -26.59
N HIS A 3 25.59 3.35 -26.64
CA HIS A 3 24.29 4.03 -26.67
C HIS A 3 23.79 4.14 -25.23
N ASP A 4 23.87 5.33 -24.65
CA ASP A 4 23.20 5.65 -23.39
C ASP A 4 21.72 5.86 -23.65
N ASN A 5 20.90 4.85 -23.29
CA ASN A 5 19.45 4.90 -23.42
C ASN A 5 18.87 5.57 -22.16
N ALA A 6 18.78 6.90 -22.16
CA ALA A 6 18.13 7.66 -21.10
C ALA A 6 16.59 7.52 -21.23
N ILE A 7 15.99 6.69 -20.37
CA ILE A 7 14.54 6.58 -20.23
C ILE A 7 14.02 7.91 -19.65
N SER A 8 13.43 8.74 -20.51
CA SER A 8 12.77 9.98 -20.13
C SER A 8 11.38 9.66 -19.58
N LEU A 9 11.19 9.75 -18.27
CA LEU A 9 9.88 9.59 -17.64
C LEU A 9 9.11 10.91 -17.73
N SER A 10 8.33 11.07 -18.81
CA SER A 10 7.45 12.23 -19.00
C SER A 10 6.41 12.32 -17.88
N LEU A 11 6.41 13.43 -17.16
CA LEU A 11 5.41 13.81 -16.17
C LEU A 11 4.04 13.97 -16.86
N ALA A 12 3.18 12.95 -16.73
CA ALA A 12 1.80 13.04 -17.21
C ALA A 12 1.02 14.01 -16.32
N THR A 13 0.69 15.18 -16.85
CA THR A 13 -0.29 16.10 -16.27
C THR A 13 -1.68 15.50 -16.42
N SER A 14 -2.20 14.89 -15.36
CA SER A 14 -3.58 14.42 -15.31
C SER A 14 -4.52 15.55 -14.89
N HIS A 15 -5.52 15.79 -15.74
CA HIS A 15 -6.59 16.76 -15.56
C HIS A 15 -7.29 16.62 -14.20
N THR A 16 -7.54 17.77 -13.57
CA THR A 16 -8.27 17.93 -12.31
C THR A 16 -9.71 17.44 -12.44
N ALA A 17 -10.02 16.29 -11.85
CA ALA A 17 -11.38 15.88 -11.54
C ALA A 17 -11.47 15.67 -10.02
N ASN A 18 -12.18 16.58 -9.34
CA ASN A 18 -12.58 16.53 -7.93
C ASN A 18 -11.61 15.79 -6.99
N ALA A 19 -10.49 16.44 -6.68
CA ALA A 19 -9.67 16.03 -5.55
C ALA A 19 -10.43 16.34 -4.26
N ASP A 20 -10.85 15.28 -3.57
CA ASP A 20 -11.29 15.34 -2.18
C ASP A 20 -10.23 16.11 -1.36
N PRO A 21 -10.54 17.25 -0.72
CA PRO A 21 -9.55 18.08 -0.03
C PRO A 21 -8.82 17.34 1.11
N LEU A 22 -9.38 16.21 1.57
CA LEU A 22 -8.77 15.32 2.56
C LEU A 22 -7.85 14.25 1.95
N ALA A 23 -7.77 14.11 0.61
CA ALA A 23 -6.83 13.23 -0.09
C ALA A 23 -5.39 13.80 -0.13
N THR A 24 -5.11 14.80 0.71
CA THR A 24 -3.81 15.46 0.89
C THR A 24 -2.94 14.72 1.89
N SER A 25 -2.86 13.38 1.81
CA SER A 25 -1.64 12.76 2.34
C SER A 25 -0.54 12.96 1.30
N THR A 26 0.09 14.13 1.38
CA THR A 26 1.27 14.54 0.58
C THR A 26 2.50 13.71 0.94
N HIS A 27 2.38 12.77 1.88
CA HIS A 27 3.50 11.96 2.32
C HIS A 27 3.84 10.93 1.25
N MET A 28 4.98 11.11 0.59
CA MET A 28 5.52 10.04 -0.26
C MET A 28 5.70 8.78 0.59
N PRO A 29 5.34 7.60 0.05
CA PRO A 29 5.55 6.37 0.78
C PRO A 29 7.06 6.21 1.08
N PRO A 30 7.45 5.83 2.31
CA PRO A 30 8.84 5.63 2.65
C PRO A 30 9.53 4.65 1.70
N ALA A 31 10.74 4.98 1.23
CA ALA A 31 11.49 4.19 0.25
C ALA A 31 11.67 2.71 0.65
N ARG A 32 11.74 2.43 1.95
CA ARG A 32 11.83 1.09 2.56
C ARG A 32 10.76 0.09 2.13
N PHE A 33 9.60 0.53 1.63
CA PHE A 33 8.60 -0.38 1.04
C PHE A 33 9.06 -1.01 -0.28
N PHE A 34 9.99 -0.36 -0.98
CA PHE A 34 10.54 -0.79 -2.26
C PHE A 34 11.92 -1.45 -2.12
N GLU A 35 12.43 -1.61 -0.90
CA GLU A 35 13.69 -2.32 -0.63
C GLU A 35 13.43 -3.83 -0.58
N ASP A 36 13.94 -4.55 -1.59
CA ASP A 36 13.74 -5.98 -1.75
C ASP A 36 14.24 -6.80 -0.54
N GLY A 37 13.54 -7.90 -0.26
CA GLY A 37 13.88 -8.81 0.85
C GLY A 37 13.48 -8.30 2.24
N THR A 38 13.02 -7.06 2.37
CA THR A 38 12.54 -6.52 3.64
C THR A 38 11.12 -7.00 3.99
N ALA A 39 10.74 -6.92 5.27
CA ALA A 39 9.37 -7.21 5.69
C ALA A 39 8.34 -6.24 5.08
N LEU A 40 8.72 -4.99 4.84
CA LEU A 40 7.83 -3.97 4.25
C LEU A 40 7.62 -4.20 2.76
N ASN A 41 8.66 -4.62 2.05
CA ASN A 41 8.52 -5.05 0.66
C ASN A 41 7.61 -6.27 0.52
N ARG A 42 7.73 -7.27 1.41
CA ARG A 42 6.77 -8.39 1.47
C ARG A 42 5.33 -7.93 1.70
N LEU A 43 5.11 -6.92 2.55
CA LEU A 43 3.77 -6.34 2.75
C LEU A 43 3.19 -5.78 1.44
N LEU A 44 4.01 -5.06 0.66
CA LEU A 44 3.59 -4.45 -0.60
C LEU A 44 3.31 -5.51 -1.69
N LEU A 45 4.11 -6.57 -1.75
CA LEU A 45 3.92 -7.68 -2.68
C LEU A 45 2.61 -8.42 -2.41
N GLU A 46 2.30 -8.66 -1.14
CA GLU A 46 1.09 -9.36 -0.70
C GLU A 46 -0.18 -8.49 -0.68
N ALA A 47 -0.04 -7.16 -0.76
CA ALA A 47 -1.18 -6.25 -0.71
C ALA A 47 -2.11 -6.41 -1.94
N PRO A 48 -3.42 -6.14 -1.79
CA PRO A 48 -4.33 -6.07 -2.93
C PRO A 48 -3.87 -5.02 -3.93
N TYR A 49 -4.08 -5.27 -5.23
CA TYR A 49 -3.83 -4.25 -6.26
C TYR A 49 -4.62 -2.97 -5.98
N MET A 50 -5.90 -3.09 -5.59
CA MET A 50 -6.76 -1.99 -5.15
C MET A 50 -7.01 -2.09 -3.65
N ALA A 51 -6.09 -1.56 -2.85
CA ALA A 51 -6.14 -1.61 -1.39
C ALA A 51 -7.13 -0.58 -0.83
N ARG A 52 -7.78 -0.93 0.29
CA ARG A 52 -8.54 0.04 1.08
C ARG A 52 -7.61 0.80 2.02
N CYS A 53 -7.82 2.10 2.19
CA CYS A 53 -6.99 2.96 3.02
C CYS A 53 -7.77 4.15 3.58
N SER A 54 -7.22 4.82 4.60
CA SER A 54 -7.84 5.97 5.27
C SER A 54 -6.86 6.64 6.23
N ASP A 55 -7.17 7.86 6.66
CA ASP A 55 -6.42 8.57 7.70
C ASP A 55 -6.81 8.14 9.13
N ASP A 56 -7.99 7.54 9.30
CA ASP A 56 -8.67 7.33 10.59
C ASP A 56 -9.15 5.87 10.80
N LYS A 57 -8.48 4.90 10.18
CA LYS A 57 -8.83 3.45 10.22
C LYS A 57 -10.20 3.08 9.62
N THR A 58 -10.92 4.00 8.99
CA THR A 58 -12.25 3.71 8.42
C THR A 58 -12.23 2.95 7.09
N ALA A 59 -11.07 2.83 6.45
CA ALA A 59 -10.88 2.14 5.16
C ALA A 59 -11.80 2.68 4.04
N THR A 60 -12.10 3.98 4.08
CA THR A 60 -13.05 4.69 3.21
C THR A 60 -12.58 4.88 1.77
N ARG A 61 -11.26 4.82 1.51
CA ARG A 61 -10.70 5.04 0.16
C ARG A 61 -10.24 3.73 -0.45
N VAL A 62 -10.46 3.54 -1.75
CA VAL A 62 -9.88 2.45 -2.55
C VAL A 62 -8.87 3.05 -3.52
N ARG A 63 -7.61 2.60 -3.49
CA ARG A 63 -6.52 3.15 -4.30
C ARG A 63 -5.56 2.04 -4.75
N PRO A 64 -4.80 2.24 -5.83
CA PRO A 64 -3.66 1.37 -6.13
C PRO A 64 -2.71 1.28 -4.93
N ARG A 65 -2.13 0.10 -4.68
CA ARG A 65 -1.33 -0.18 -3.47
C ARG A 65 -0.21 0.84 -3.23
N GLU A 66 0.44 1.34 -4.28
CA GLU A 66 1.54 2.32 -4.21
C GLU A 66 1.07 3.69 -3.70
N TYR A 67 -0.20 4.03 -3.95
CA TYR A 67 -0.84 5.25 -3.44
C TYR A 67 -1.47 5.04 -2.06
N ALA A 68 -1.96 3.82 -1.79
CA ALA A 68 -2.53 3.48 -0.49
C ALA A 68 -1.50 3.58 0.65
N LEU A 69 -0.20 3.32 0.37
CA LEU A 69 0.92 3.50 1.31
C LEU A 69 1.11 4.94 1.82
N ARG A 70 0.50 5.94 1.16
CA ARG A 70 0.56 7.34 1.61
C ARG A 70 -0.33 7.57 2.82
N TYR A 71 -1.29 6.70 3.08
CA TYR A 71 -2.21 6.83 4.20
C TYR A 71 -1.68 6.05 5.41
N PRO A 72 -1.91 6.53 6.64
CA PRO A 72 -1.45 5.87 7.85
C PRO A 72 -2.09 4.49 8.07
N TYR A 73 -3.26 4.25 7.46
CA TYR A 73 -3.94 2.96 7.50
C TYR A 73 -4.20 2.43 6.10
N MET A 74 -3.70 1.22 5.85
CA MET A 74 -3.97 0.44 4.65
C MET A 74 -4.44 -0.95 5.07
N GLN A 75 -5.51 -1.43 4.45
CA GLN A 75 -6.03 -2.78 4.65
C GLN A 75 -5.23 -3.76 3.78
N VAL A 76 -4.45 -4.61 4.44
CA VAL A 76 -3.51 -5.55 3.81
C VAL A 76 -4.16 -6.92 3.59
N ASN A 77 -5.41 -6.94 3.11
CA ASN A 77 -6.10 -8.20 2.86
C ASN A 77 -5.28 -9.03 1.86
N ARG A 78 -5.06 -10.32 2.15
CA ARG A 78 -4.45 -11.21 1.15
C ARG A 78 -5.37 -11.35 -0.07
N PRO A 79 -4.84 -11.49 -1.29
CA PRO A 79 -5.66 -11.65 -2.51
C PRO A 79 -6.63 -12.82 -2.43
N GLY A 80 -6.26 -13.90 -1.73
CA GLY A 80 -7.13 -15.06 -1.51
C GLY A 80 -8.26 -14.85 -0.49
N MET A 81 -8.32 -13.69 0.19
CA MET A 81 -9.29 -13.39 1.25
C MET A 81 -9.35 -14.44 2.37
N VAL A 82 -8.23 -15.12 2.64
CA VAL A 82 -8.10 -16.10 3.73
C VAL A 82 -7.36 -15.46 4.90
N SER A 83 -7.96 -15.51 6.09
CA SER A 83 -7.34 -15.11 7.36
C SER A 83 -7.32 -16.31 8.29
N TRP A 84 -6.17 -16.55 8.92
CA TRP A 84 -5.99 -17.62 9.90
C TRP A 84 -5.98 -17.00 11.30
N LEU A 85 -6.79 -17.54 12.20
CA LEU A 85 -6.74 -17.22 13.62
C LEU A 85 -6.20 -18.46 14.34
N VAL A 86 -5.01 -18.34 14.94
CA VAL A 86 -4.38 -19.42 15.67
C VAL A 86 -4.77 -19.28 17.13
N PHE A 87 -5.38 -20.33 17.68
CA PHE A 87 -5.65 -20.44 19.10
C PHE A 87 -4.66 -21.43 19.70
N ASP A 88 -3.95 -20.98 20.72
CA ASP A 88 -3.28 -21.88 21.65
C ASP A 88 -4.35 -22.46 22.57
N LEU A 89 -4.61 -23.77 22.47
CA LEU A 89 -5.69 -24.45 23.19
C LEU A 89 -5.19 -25.13 24.47
N ASP A 90 -3.93 -24.88 24.82
CA ASP A 90 -3.19 -25.63 25.83
C ASP A 90 -3.36 -25.04 27.23
N HIS A 91 -4.31 -24.12 27.44
CA HIS A 91 -4.50 -23.52 28.76
C HIS A 91 -5.24 -24.50 29.68
N ALA A 92 -4.51 -25.08 30.65
CA ALA A 92 -5.13 -25.75 31.77
C ALA A 92 -5.99 -24.71 32.52
N ASN A 93 -7.30 -24.94 32.58
CA ASN A 93 -8.22 -24.17 33.41
C ASN A 93 -7.85 -24.40 34.89
N ALA A 94 -6.88 -23.64 35.40
CA ALA A 94 -6.50 -23.64 36.81
C ALA A 94 -7.40 -22.66 37.59
#